data_AF-A0A3D3UL39-F1
#
_entry.id   AF-A0A3D3UL39-F1
#
_cell.length_a   1.000
_cell.length_b   1.000
_cell.length_c   1.000
_cell.angle_alpha   90.00
_cell.angle_beta   90.00
_cell.angle_gamma   90.00
#
_symmetry.space_group_name_H-M   'P 1'
#
loop_
_entity.id
_entity.type
_entity.pdbx_description
1 polymer ?
#
loop_
_entity_poly.entity_id
_entity_poly.type
_entity_poly.pdbx_seq_one_letter_code
_entity_poly.pdbx_strand_id
1 'polypeptide(L)'
;ADLTGDTDIEADDLMLFSDSWLEGVDTTVPEPNITSWQVEPITTSTSSIYMEAATATDTQNGIEYYFECTSGSGPDSGWQYGNIYEPNGLSMGTQYSYKAKARDTSANLNETGWSIPVTARTFKIFYEIADASAAVALTPDLFIVAGDEKNKLRLYDVDNPGSAAIADVKIGDYLHIDPCHPETDIEGATWFHGRIFWITSHGRNRDGQYWFSRYQFFATSVTFSGGDLDVTVDGNYTNLIDDLIAYDSVYDLGLVDAIGVVDGHIDTNDIPDLAPKEKGLNIEGLCGADDRRSMLIGFRNPRPKPEDKKLGLIIRLNNPEAVVLNGAAPDFAPPLAVDLDGYGIRSIEYSHLLDQYLIVAGSHKSGSEKPLQTLYKYHMAAGLLTWLADFPYITPEAVFQFPESDEIHLLSDDGALLVDTPDGPIQNKYLPKEQRTFRAHQITP
;
A
#
# COMPACT_ATOMS: atom_id res chain seq x y z
N ALA A 1 -52.00 -6.94 -47.28
CA ALA A 1 -51.66 -7.35 -48.66
C ALA A 1 -51.80 -8.85 -48.69
N ASP A 2 -52.28 -9.42 -49.79
CA ASP A 2 -52.24 -10.87 -49.99
C ASP A 2 -50.76 -11.28 -50.11
N LEU A 3 -50.30 -12.06 -49.13
CA LEU A 3 -48.90 -12.48 -48.96
C LEU A 3 -48.71 -13.95 -49.32
N THR A 4 -49.80 -14.71 -49.42
CA THR A 4 -49.84 -16.12 -49.82
C THR A 4 -49.99 -16.29 -51.35
N GLY A 5 -50.47 -15.25 -52.04
CA GLY A 5 -50.68 -15.21 -53.48
C GLY A 5 -51.99 -15.87 -53.94
N ASP A 6 -52.94 -16.09 -53.04
CA ASP A 6 -54.20 -16.80 -53.32
C ASP A 6 -55.40 -15.88 -53.60
N THR A 7 -55.17 -14.56 -53.59
CA THR A 7 -56.13 -13.46 -53.84
C THR A 7 -57.15 -13.18 -52.76
N ASP A 8 -57.15 -13.94 -51.66
CA ASP A 8 -57.92 -13.64 -50.46
C ASP A 8 -57.02 -12.96 -49.41
N ILE A 9 -57.59 -12.21 -48.46
CA ILE A 9 -56.83 -11.61 -47.34
C ILE A 9 -57.37 -12.24 -46.07
N GLU A 10 -56.71 -13.32 -45.62
CA GLU A 10 -57.19 -14.16 -44.52
C GLU A 10 -56.18 -14.24 -43.36
N ALA A 11 -56.49 -15.08 -42.36
CA ALA A 11 -55.66 -15.26 -41.18
C ALA A 11 -54.25 -15.79 -41.54
N ASP A 12 -54.14 -16.55 -42.63
CA ASP A 12 -52.87 -17.13 -43.09
C ASP A 12 -51.93 -16.05 -43.66
N ASP A 13 -52.45 -15.01 -44.33
CA ASP A 13 -51.66 -13.83 -44.71
C ASP A 13 -51.22 -13.02 -43.49
N LEU A 14 -52.08 -12.92 -42.46
CA LEU A 14 -51.73 -12.29 -41.19
C LEU A 14 -50.61 -13.06 -40.48
N MET A 15 -50.62 -14.39 -40.58
CA MET A 15 -49.61 -15.28 -40.01
C MET A 15 -48.28 -15.19 -40.76
N LEU A 16 -48.29 -15.13 -42.09
CA LEU A 16 -47.10 -14.89 -42.92
C LEU A 16 -46.53 -13.49 -42.71
N PHE A 17 -47.40 -12.49 -42.52
CA PHE A 17 -46.95 -11.15 -42.12
C PHE A 17 -46.35 -11.17 -40.72
N SER A 18 -46.95 -11.86 -39.75
CA SER A 18 -46.39 -11.96 -38.40
C SER A 18 -45.09 -12.75 -38.35
N ASP A 19 -44.98 -13.85 -39.09
CA ASP A 19 -43.76 -14.66 -39.15
C ASP A 19 -42.64 -13.90 -39.86
N SER A 20 -42.92 -13.16 -40.94
CA SER A 20 -41.92 -12.27 -41.57
C SER A 20 -41.62 -10.99 -40.77
N TRP A 21 -42.53 -10.54 -39.90
CA TRP A 21 -42.28 -9.46 -38.93
C TRP A 21 -41.50 -9.93 -37.70
N LEU A 22 -41.59 -11.20 -37.34
CA LEU A 22 -40.92 -11.80 -36.18
C LEU A 22 -39.58 -12.45 -36.56
N GLU A 23 -39.38 -12.86 -37.82
CA GLU A 23 -38.07 -13.23 -38.37
C GLU A 23 -37.13 -12.01 -38.33
N GLY A 24 -36.28 -11.94 -37.32
CA GLY A 24 -35.31 -10.85 -37.11
C GLY A 24 -35.51 -10.04 -35.84
N VAL A 25 -36.54 -10.34 -35.03
CA VAL A 25 -36.69 -9.77 -33.69
C VAL A 25 -35.86 -10.60 -32.72
N ASP A 26 -34.69 -10.07 -32.35
CA ASP A 26 -33.87 -10.68 -31.32
C ASP A 26 -34.56 -10.56 -29.96
N THR A 27 -34.81 -11.70 -29.34
CA THR A 27 -35.42 -11.81 -27.99
C THR A 27 -34.46 -12.45 -27.00
N THR A 28 -33.24 -12.79 -27.45
CA THR A 28 -32.22 -13.37 -26.60
C THR A 28 -31.40 -12.28 -25.96
N VAL A 29 -31.07 -12.47 -24.68
CA VAL A 29 -30.14 -11.60 -23.97
C VAL A 29 -28.70 -11.95 -24.36
N PRO A 30 -27.75 -11.01 -24.25
CA PRO A 30 -26.33 -11.30 -24.44
C PRO A 30 -25.84 -12.41 -23.50
N GLU A 31 -24.87 -13.20 -23.97
CA GLU A 31 -24.22 -14.25 -23.19
C GLU A 31 -22.82 -13.82 -22.70
N PRO A 32 -22.46 -14.10 -21.43
CA PRO A 32 -23.29 -14.72 -20.40
C PRO A 32 -24.43 -13.79 -19.92
N ASN A 33 -25.61 -14.35 -19.65
CA ASN A 33 -26.77 -13.61 -19.12
C ASN A 33 -26.51 -12.97 -17.73
N ILE A 34 -25.41 -13.27 -17.05
CA ILE A 34 -25.00 -12.52 -15.85
C ILE A 34 -23.63 -11.92 -16.15
N THR A 35 -23.56 -10.59 -16.16
CA THR A 35 -22.29 -9.88 -16.34
C THR A 35 -21.36 -10.16 -15.17
N SER A 36 -20.08 -10.36 -15.45
CA SER A 36 -19.01 -10.44 -14.43
C SER A 36 -17.96 -9.35 -14.68
N TRP A 37 -17.05 -9.15 -13.73
CA TRP A 37 -15.93 -8.23 -13.88
C TRP A 37 -14.75 -8.93 -14.56
N GLN A 38 -14.13 -8.26 -15.52
CA GLN A 38 -12.78 -8.59 -16.00
C GLN A 38 -11.74 -7.94 -15.10
N VAL A 39 -11.99 -6.69 -14.71
CA VAL A 39 -11.27 -5.94 -13.68
C VAL A 39 -12.30 -5.35 -12.74
N GLU A 40 -12.29 -5.83 -11.50
CA GLU A 40 -13.09 -5.24 -10.43
C GLU A 40 -12.71 -3.76 -10.22
N PRO A 41 -13.66 -2.89 -9.80
CA PRO A 41 -13.39 -1.50 -9.45
C PRO A 41 -12.11 -1.35 -8.62
N ILE A 42 -11.14 -0.61 -9.17
CA ILE A 42 -9.85 -0.36 -8.55
C ILE A 42 -9.54 1.14 -8.60
N THR A 43 -9.05 1.66 -7.48
CA THR A 43 -8.69 3.07 -7.36
C THR A 43 -7.40 3.39 -8.11
N THR A 44 -7.45 4.40 -8.98
CA THR A 44 -6.30 4.85 -9.77
C THR A 44 -5.75 6.18 -9.26
N SER A 45 -6.58 7.01 -8.61
CA SER A 45 -6.17 8.30 -8.07
C SER A 45 -7.01 8.72 -6.85
N THR A 46 -6.82 9.96 -6.39
CA THR A 46 -7.66 10.59 -5.35
C THR A 46 -9.09 10.90 -5.83
N SER A 47 -9.35 10.81 -7.14
CA SER A 47 -10.63 11.22 -7.74
C SER A 47 -11.09 10.33 -8.91
N SER A 48 -10.42 9.19 -9.13
CA SER A 48 -10.72 8.26 -10.22
C SER A 48 -10.69 6.81 -9.75
N ILE A 49 -11.58 6.01 -10.33
CA ILE A 49 -11.66 4.55 -10.20
C ILE A 49 -11.74 3.99 -11.61
N TYR A 50 -11.02 2.90 -11.88
CA TYR A 50 -11.09 2.15 -13.13
C TYR A 50 -11.87 0.84 -12.92
N MET A 51 -12.68 0.44 -13.89
CA MET A 51 -13.35 -0.85 -13.89
C MET A 51 -13.58 -1.37 -15.31
N GLU A 52 -13.60 -2.70 -15.46
CA GLU A 52 -13.83 -3.36 -16.75
C GLU A 52 -14.80 -4.54 -16.60
N ALA A 53 -15.91 -4.52 -17.32
CA ALA A 53 -16.83 -5.64 -17.43
C ALA A 53 -16.25 -6.74 -18.33
N ALA A 54 -16.49 -8.00 -17.99
CA ALA A 54 -16.18 -9.12 -18.86
C ALA A 54 -16.97 -9.01 -20.18
N THR A 55 -16.32 -9.41 -21.28
CA THR A 55 -16.93 -9.33 -22.61
C THR A 55 -18.18 -10.20 -22.69
N ALA A 56 -19.31 -9.59 -23.06
CA ALA A 56 -20.52 -10.28 -23.47
C ALA A 56 -20.57 -10.41 -25.00
N THR A 57 -21.32 -11.38 -25.47
CA THR A 57 -21.49 -11.67 -26.90
C THR A 57 -22.95 -11.83 -27.25
N ASP A 58 -23.34 -11.32 -28.41
CA ASP A 58 -24.60 -11.61 -29.07
C ASP A 58 -24.31 -12.06 -30.51
N THR A 59 -25.13 -12.97 -31.03
CA THR A 59 -24.90 -13.59 -32.36
C THR A 59 -25.44 -12.76 -33.53
N GLN A 60 -26.32 -11.80 -33.25
CA GLN A 60 -27.09 -11.04 -34.23
C GLN A 60 -26.84 -9.54 -34.14
N ASN A 61 -26.48 -9.04 -32.95
CA ASN A 61 -26.42 -7.62 -32.62
C ASN A 61 -25.10 -7.20 -31.97
N GLY A 62 -24.87 -5.89 -31.90
CA GLY A 62 -23.77 -5.33 -31.11
C GLY A 62 -24.08 -5.38 -29.62
N ILE A 63 -23.07 -5.12 -28.80
CA ILE A 63 -23.19 -5.09 -27.34
C ILE A 63 -22.89 -3.69 -26.81
N GLU A 64 -23.71 -3.23 -25.88
CA GLU A 64 -23.45 -2.07 -25.03
C GLU A 64 -23.39 -2.48 -23.56
N TYR A 65 -22.64 -1.73 -22.77
CA TYR A 65 -22.44 -1.92 -21.34
C TYR A 65 -22.93 -0.70 -20.56
N TYR A 66 -23.38 -0.94 -19.33
CA TYR A 66 -23.80 0.08 -18.37
C TYR A 66 -23.18 -0.21 -17.01
N PHE A 67 -22.60 0.82 -16.41
CA PHE A 67 -22.03 0.80 -15.07
C PHE A 67 -22.85 1.73 -14.17
N GLU A 68 -23.45 1.18 -13.12
CA GLU A 68 -24.26 1.90 -12.16
C GLU A 68 -23.49 2.10 -10.86
N CYS A 69 -23.41 3.34 -10.40
CA CYS A 69 -22.95 3.67 -9.07
C CYS A 69 -24.08 3.45 -8.06
N THR A 70 -23.94 2.44 -7.20
CA THR A 70 -24.96 2.10 -6.21
C THR A 70 -24.72 2.75 -4.84
N SER A 71 -23.52 3.29 -4.58
CA SER A 71 -23.20 4.02 -3.35
C SER A 71 -22.08 5.04 -3.56
N GLY A 72 -22.01 6.07 -2.72
CA GLY A 72 -20.98 7.11 -2.78
C GLY A 72 -21.31 8.31 -3.68
N SER A 73 -22.44 8.26 -4.38
CA SER A 73 -22.93 9.34 -5.27
C SER A 73 -22.00 9.66 -6.44
N GLY A 74 -21.24 8.67 -6.92
CA GLY A 74 -20.47 8.75 -8.17
C GLY A 74 -21.37 8.71 -9.41
N PRO A 75 -20.84 9.06 -10.59
CA PRO A 75 -21.60 9.03 -11.84
C PRO A 75 -21.84 7.59 -12.32
N ASP A 76 -22.95 7.41 -13.04
CA ASP A 76 -23.22 6.26 -13.90
C ASP A 76 -22.60 6.49 -15.28
N SER A 77 -22.29 5.41 -16.01
CA SER A 77 -21.63 5.53 -17.32
C SER A 77 -22.54 5.99 -18.45
N GLY A 78 -23.87 5.78 -18.34
CA GLY A 78 -24.71 5.67 -19.52
C GLY A 78 -24.43 4.37 -20.29
N TRP A 79 -25.23 4.07 -21.32
CA TRP A 79 -24.96 2.94 -22.22
C TRP A 79 -23.83 3.30 -23.18
N GLN A 80 -22.85 2.40 -23.31
CA GLN A 80 -21.67 2.59 -24.15
C GLN A 80 -21.20 1.28 -24.78
N TYR A 81 -20.57 1.31 -25.95
CA TYR A 81 -20.01 0.11 -26.58
C TYR A 81 -18.76 -0.43 -25.87
N GLY A 82 -18.02 0.43 -25.15
CA GLY A 82 -16.84 0.04 -24.40
C GLY A 82 -17.21 -0.70 -23.12
N ASN A 83 -16.53 -1.81 -22.83
CA ASN A 83 -16.66 -2.55 -21.57
C ASN A 83 -15.79 -1.95 -20.45
N ILE A 84 -15.19 -0.79 -20.65
CA ILE A 84 -14.35 -0.08 -19.66
C ILE A 84 -15.06 1.20 -19.23
N TYR A 85 -15.05 1.46 -17.92
CA TYR A 85 -15.54 2.72 -17.37
C TYR A 85 -14.54 3.29 -16.36
N GLU A 86 -14.26 4.58 -16.46
CA GLU A 86 -13.37 5.30 -15.56
C GLU A 86 -14.03 6.60 -15.07
N PRO A 87 -14.88 6.53 -14.02
CA PRO A 87 -15.45 7.72 -13.41
C PRO A 87 -14.35 8.60 -12.82
N ASN A 88 -14.39 9.89 -13.18
CA ASN A 88 -13.48 10.92 -12.66
C ASN A 88 -14.25 12.00 -11.89
N GLY A 89 -13.51 12.87 -11.18
CA GLY A 89 -14.11 13.92 -10.35
C GLY A 89 -14.75 13.40 -9.07
N LEU A 90 -14.38 12.19 -8.64
CA LEU A 90 -14.83 11.59 -7.39
C LEU A 90 -14.25 12.33 -6.18
N SER A 91 -14.96 12.22 -5.05
CA SER A 91 -14.49 12.74 -3.77
C SER A 91 -13.35 11.89 -3.24
N MET A 92 -12.39 12.53 -2.59
CA MET A 92 -11.20 11.91 -2.02
C MET A 92 -11.55 11.03 -0.81
N GLY A 93 -10.80 9.93 -0.60
CA GLY A 93 -11.01 9.03 0.54
C GLY A 93 -12.39 8.35 0.62
N THR A 94 -13.18 8.39 -0.45
CA THR A 94 -14.60 8.06 -0.45
C THR A 94 -14.83 6.68 -1.07
N GLN A 95 -15.70 5.89 -0.46
CA GLN A 95 -16.12 4.59 -0.99
C GLN A 95 -17.19 4.74 -2.06
N TYR A 96 -17.00 4.05 -3.18
CA TYR A 96 -17.95 3.94 -4.29
C TYR A 96 -18.20 2.47 -4.59
N SER A 97 -19.46 2.11 -4.74
CA SER A 97 -19.84 0.75 -5.16
C SER A 97 -20.42 0.78 -6.55
N TYR A 98 -19.91 -0.07 -7.43
CA TYR A 98 -20.35 -0.17 -8.81
C TYR A 98 -20.82 -1.58 -9.13
N LYS A 99 -21.83 -1.68 -10.00
CA LYS A 99 -22.25 -2.92 -10.68
C LYS A 99 -22.38 -2.67 -12.18
N ALA A 100 -22.24 -3.70 -12.99
CA ALA A 100 -22.29 -3.63 -14.44
C ALA A 100 -23.38 -4.53 -15.02
N LYS A 101 -23.94 -4.16 -16.16
CA LYS A 101 -24.77 -5.02 -17.01
C LYS A 101 -24.47 -4.76 -18.48
N ALA A 102 -24.82 -5.71 -19.33
CA ALA A 102 -24.75 -5.57 -20.78
C ALA A 102 -26.16 -5.59 -21.40
N ARG A 103 -26.27 -5.12 -22.64
CA ARG A 103 -27.43 -5.30 -23.49
C ARG A 103 -27.02 -5.48 -24.93
N ASP A 104 -27.89 -6.10 -25.72
CA ASP A 104 -27.76 -6.06 -27.17
C ASP A 104 -28.22 -4.70 -27.74
N THR A 105 -27.88 -4.45 -29.01
CA THR A 105 -28.38 -3.29 -29.78
C THR A 105 -29.58 -3.62 -30.66
N SER A 106 -30.33 -4.68 -30.33
CA SER A 106 -31.56 -5.03 -31.04
C SER A 106 -32.65 -3.99 -30.79
N ALA A 107 -33.77 -4.10 -31.49
CA ALA A 107 -34.94 -3.25 -31.23
C ALA A 107 -35.52 -3.45 -29.81
N ASN A 108 -35.29 -4.61 -29.18
CA ASN A 108 -35.78 -4.94 -27.84
C ASN A 108 -34.80 -4.53 -26.74
N LEU A 109 -33.53 -4.27 -27.08
CA LEU A 109 -32.47 -3.92 -26.14
C LEU A 109 -32.42 -4.93 -24.98
N ASN A 110 -32.32 -6.22 -25.29
CA ASN A 110 -32.40 -7.25 -24.26
C ASN A 110 -31.19 -7.13 -23.33
N GLU A 111 -31.44 -7.05 -22.03
CA GLU A 111 -30.41 -6.79 -21.01
C GLU A 111 -30.06 -8.06 -20.24
N THR A 112 -28.78 -8.20 -19.90
CA THR A 112 -28.32 -9.23 -18.97
C THR A 112 -28.75 -8.91 -17.53
N GLY A 113 -28.63 -9.89 -16.65
CA GLY A 113 -28.51 -9.67 -15.22
C GLY A 113 -27.26 -8.87 -14.84
N TRP A 114 -27.35 -8.18 -13.70
CA TRP A 114 -26.27 -7.39 -13.13
C TRP A 114 -25.12 -8.24 -12.58
N SER A 115 -23.91 -7.71 -12.63
CA SER A 115 -22.78 -8.20 -11.85
C SER A 115 -22.98 -7.99 -10.35
N ILE A 116 -22.18 -8.71 -9.55
CA ILE A 116 -22.06 -8.43 -8.13
C ILE A 116 -21.52 -6.99 -7.92
N PRO A 117 -22.12 -6.18 -7.03
CA PRO A 117 -21.56 -4.89 -6.70
C PRO A 117 -20.19 -5.05 -6.03
N VAL A 118 -19.23 -4.21 -6.45
CA VAL A 118 -17.89 -4.17 -5.84
C VAL A 118 -17.58 -2.75 -5.41
N THR A 119 -16.99 -2.61 -4.23
CA THR A 119 -16.65 -1.32 -3.61
C THR A 119 -15.16 -1.03 -3.75
N ALA A 120 -14.83 0.19 -4.17
CA ALA A 120 -13.47 0.73 -4.13
C ALA A 120 -13.45 2.07 -3.41
N ARG A 121 -12.30 2.45 -2.84
CA ARG A 121 -12.14 3.70 -2.08
C ARG A 121 -11.05 4.56 -2.69
N THR A 122 -11.40 5.77 -3.15
CA THR A 122 -10.41 6.72 -3.68
C THR A 122 -9.30 7.01 -2.67
N PHE A 123 -8.07 7.30 -3.14
CA PHE A 123 -6.97 7.61 -2.25
C PHE A 123 -7.25 8.88 -1.44
N LYS A 124 -6.70 8.97 -0.24
CA LYS A 124 -6.49 10.22 0.50
C LYS A 124 -5.14 10.82 0.10
N ILE A 125 -4.96 12.13 0.30
CA ILE A 125 -3.68 12.81 0.15
C ILE A 125 -3.44 13.72 1.35
N PHE A 126 -2.18 13.90 1.73
CA PHE A 126 -1.77 14.82 2.78
C PHE A 126 -0.53 15.59 2.33
N TYR A 127 -0.39 16.84 2.80
CA TYR A 127 0.65 17.75 2.32
C TYR A 127 1.87 17.82 3.26
N GLU A 128 2.93 18.45 2.75
CA GLU A 128 4.18 18.83 3.42
C GLU A 128 5.28 17.77 3.55
N ILE A 129 4.99 16.52 3.18
CA ILE A 129 5.93 15.40 3.13
C ILE A 129 5.62 14.58 1.87
N ALA A 130 6.65 14.05 1.20
CA ALA A 130 6.48 13.27 -0.03
C ALA A 130 6.75 11.77 0.19
N ASP A 131 7.49 11.50 1.25
CA ASP A 131 8.30 10.34 1.55
C ASP A 131 7.84 9.70 2.87
N ALA A 132 6.53 9.53 3.05
CA ALA A 132 5.98 8.95 4.26
C ALA A 132 6.30 7.45 4.33
N SER A 133 7.05 7.06 5.35
CA SER A 133 7.64 5.71 5.47
C SER A 133 7.33 5.03 6.80
N ALA A 134 6.96 5.78 7.85
CA ALA A 134 6.56 5.21 9.14
C ALA A 134 5.41 6.00 9.76
N ALA A 135 4.46 5.31 10.40
CA ALA A 135 3.35 5.96 11.07
C ALA A 135 2.73 5.10 12.18
N VAL A 136 2.10 5.77 13.15
CA VAL A 136 1.21 5.15 14.14
C VAL A 136 0.01 6.06 14.42
N ALA A 137 -1.13 5.46 14.77
CA ALA A 137 -2.28 6.21 15.28
C ALA A 137 -2.02 6.71 16.71
N LEU A 138 -2.37 7.95 17.03
CA LEU A 138 -2.29 8.53 18.38
C LEU A 138 -3.64 8.54 19.08
N THR A 139 -4.69 8.85 18.34
CA THR A 139 -6.10 8.86 18.75
C THR A 139 -6.91 8.20 17.64
N PRO A 140 -8.24 8.00 17.77
CA PRO A 140 -9.05 7.40 16.69
C PRO A 140 -9.06 8.15 15.35
N ASP A 141 -8.61 9.41 15.33
CA ASP A 141 -8.60 10.31 14.18
C ASP A 141 -7.21 10.87 13.85
N LEU A 142 -6.31 10.96 14.83
CA LEU A 142 -4.97 11.53 14.64
C LEU A 142 -3.91 10.45 14.47
N PHE A 143 -3.01 10.65 13.52
CA PHE A 143 -1.84 9.81 13.32
C PHE A 143 -0.57 10.64 13.14
N ILE A 144 0.54 10.10 13.61
CA ILE A 144 1.85 10.72 13.50
C ILE A 144 2.68 9.99 12.47
N VAL A 145 3.39 10.75 11.64
CA VAL A 145 4.13 10.27 10.47
C VAL A 145 5.58 10.72 10.56
N ALA A 146 6.49 9.81 10.23
CA ALA A 146 7.88 10.12 9.88
C ALA A 146 8.10 9.84 8.39
N GLY A 147 9.14 10.46 7.84
CA GLY A 147 9.59 10.19 6.48
C GLY A 147 11.07 9.90 6.42
N ASP A 148 11.53 9.55 5.23
CA ASP A 148 12.90 9.08 4.98
C ASP A 148 13.92 10.23 4.87
N GLU A 149 13.51 11.44 4.43
CA GLU A 149 14.44 12.52 4.12
C GLU A 149 14.67 13.54 5.26
N LYS A 150 13.82 13.57 6.30
CA LYS A 150 13.80 14.67 7.29
C LYS A 150 13.57 14.16 8.71
N ASN A 151 14.31 14.73 9.65
CA ASN A 151 14.25 14.36 11.08
C ASN A 151 13.11 15.07 11.81
N LYS A 152 11.89 14.94 11.27
CA LYS A 152 10.66 15.53 11.78
C LYS A 152 9.57 14.49 11.90
N LEU A 153 8.76 14.62 12.96
CA LEU A 153 7.49 13.92 13.10
C LEU A 153 6.36 14.90 12.81
N ARG A 154 5.38 14.48 12.00
CA ARG A 154 4.24 15.32 11.59
C ARG A 154 2.93 14.67 12.01
N LEU A 155 2.03 15.45 12.59
CA LEU A 155 0.71 15.01 13.01
C LEU A 155 -0.34 15.37 11.96
N TYR A 156 -1.21 14.42 11.62
CA TYR A 156 -2.31 14.59 10.68
C TYR A 156 -3.62 14.08 11.29
N ASP A 157 -4.74 14.61 10.79
CA ASP A 157 -6.08 14.11 11.04
C ASP A 157 -6.53 13.33 9.80
N VAL A 158 -6.84 12.05 9.99
CA VAL A 158 -7.21 11.14 8.90
C VAL A 158 -8.51 11.53 8.21
N ASP A 159 -9.39 12.25 8.90
CA ASP A 159 -10.70 12.68 8.40
C ASP A 159 -10.66 14.04 7.71
N ASN A 160 -9.50 14.69 7.69
CA ASN A 160 -9.27 15.93 6.95
C ASN A 160 -8.25 15.73 5.81
N PRO A 161 -8.51 14.83 4.83
CA PRO A 161 -7.62 14.64 3.71
C PRO A 161 -7.52 15.92 2.86
N GLY A 162 -6.36 16.14 2.25
CA GLY A 162 -6.03 17.36 1.55
C GLY A 162 -5.50 18.48 2.45
N SER A 163 -5.26 18.22 3.74
CA SER A 163 -4.68 19.17 4.67
C SER A 163 -3.15 19.11 4.72
N ALA A 164 -2.54 20.19 5.20
CA ALA A 164 -1.19 20.16 5.75
C ALA A 164 -1.16 19.47 7.12
N ALA A 165 0.03 19.24 7.65
CA ALA A 165 0.20 18.74 9.02
C ALA A 165 -0.39 19.72 10.04
N ILE A 166 -1.04 19.20 11.07
CA ILE A 166 -1.59 19.97 12.19
C ILE A 166 -0.47 20.56 13.03
N ALA A 167 0.57 19.77 13.25
CA ALA A 167 1.77 20.14 13.99
C ALA A 167 2.97 19.33 13.49
N ASP A 168 4.17 19.87 13.66
CA ASP A 168 5.42 19.13 13.43
C ASP A 168 6.43 19.37 14.56
N VAL A 169 7.26 18.37 14.84
CA VAL A 169 8.35 18.46 15.82
C VAL A 169 9.64 17.94 15.19
N LYS A 170 10.72 18.71 15.32
CA LYS A 170 12.06 18.29 14.93
C LYS A 170 12.66 17.42 16.03
N ILE A 171 13.09 16.21 15.68
CA ILE A 171 13.69 15.24 16.61
C ILE A 171 15.21 15.08 16.42
N GLY A 172 15.76 15.58 15.32
CA GLY A 172 17.18 15.40 14.99
C GLY A 172 18.17 15.95 16.03
N ASP A 173 17.77 16.95 16.83
CA ASP A 173 18.64 17.50 17.88
C ASP A 173 18.86 16.52 19.05
N TYR A 174 17.98 15.51 19.20
CA TYR A 174 18.07 14.46 20.21
C TYR A 174 18.74 13.17 19.71
N LEU A 175 18.86 12.99 18.39
CA LEU A 175 19.38 11.76 17.77
C LEU A 175 20.88 11.82 17.44
N HIS A 176 21.59 12.86 17.87
CA HIS A 176 23.04 13.03 17.60
C HIS A 176 23.41 12.92 16.11
N ILE A 177 22.57 13.49 15.25
CA ILE A 177 22.69 13.46 13.79
C ILE A 177 23.94 14.17 13.29
N ASP A 178 24.60 13.62 12.26
CA ASP A 178 25.70 14.28 11.54
C ASP A 178 25.15 15.47 10.73
N PRO A 179 25.55 16.72 11.03
CA PRO A 179 25.07 17.88 10.29
C PRO A 179 25.46 17.88 8.80
N CYS A 180 26.52 17.16 8.42
CA CYS A 180 26.94 17.04 7.01
C CYS A 180 26.08 16.05 6.23
N HIS A 181 25.52 15.05 6.92
CA HIS A 181 24.70 14.00 6.33
C HIS A 181 23.47 13.76 7.22
N PRO A 182 22.49 14.69 7.23
CA PRO A 182 21.46 14.71 8.27
C PRO A 182 20.30 13.72 8.05
N GLU A 183 20.27 12.98 6.94
CA GLU A 183 19.20 12.03 6.61
C GLU A 183 19.17 10.87 7.62
N THR A 184 18.02 10.69 8.30
CA THR A 184 17.83 9.56 9.23
C THR A 184 17.20 8.35 8.58
N ASP A 185 16.37 8.51 7.55
CA ASP A 185 15.72 7.37 6.89
C ASP A 185 14.87 6.57 7.89
N ILE A 186 13.91 7.22 8.57
CA ILE A 186 13.02 6.56 9.54
C ILE A 186 12.01 5.72 8.77
N GLU A 187 11.95 4.41 9.02
CA GLU A 187 11.29 3.44 8.13
C GLU A 187 10.29 2.52 8.85
N GLY A 188 10.28 2.53 10.18
CA GLY A 188 9.31 1.75 10.95
C GLY A 188 8.94 2.41 12.26
N ALA A 189 7.70 2.23 12.68
CA ALA A 189 7.18 2.75 13.94
C ALA A 189 6.18 1.78 14.57
N THR A 190 6.15 1.69 15.89
CA THR A 190 5.15 0.88 16.61
C THR A 190 4.94 1.36 18.04
N TRP A 191 3.71 1.21 18.56
CA TRP A 191 3.43 1.42 19.98
C TRP A 191 3.95 0.27 20.83
N PHE A 192 4.61 0.61 21.93
CA PHE A 192 5.05 -0.37 22.92
C PHE A 192 5.17 0.26 24.31
N HIS A 193 4.43 -0.30 25.28
CA HIS A 193 4.42 0.12 26.69
C HIS A 193 4.29 1.65 26.94
N GLY A 194 3.44 2.32 26.14
CA GLY A 194 3.17 3.76 26.31
C GLY A 194 4.19 4.68 25.62
N ARG A 195 5.08 4.13 24.80
CA ARG A 195 5.97 4.87 23.90
C ARG A 195 5.77 4.44 22.46
N ILE A 196 6.18 5.30 21.55
CA ILE A 196 6.34 4.93 20.14
C ILE A 196 7.82 4.64 19.91
N PHE A 197 8.10 3.44 19.44
CA PHE A 197 9.43 3.06 19.00
C PHE A 197 9.56 3.33 17.51
N TRP A 198 10.73 3.78 17.11
CA TRP A 198 11.06 4.17 15.74
C TRP A 198 12.38 3.53 15.36
N ILE A 199 12.46 3.02 14.14
CA ILE A 199 13.68 2.46 13.58
C ILE A 199 13.98 3.09 12.23
N THR A 200 15.25 3.41 12.00
CA THR A 200 15.72 3.82 10.68
C THR A 200 16.08 2.62 9.82
N SER A 201 16.39 2.84 8.53
CA SER A 201 16.77 1.73 7.65
C SER A 201 17.98 0.93 8.06
N HIS A 202 18.90 1.55 8.81
CA HIS A 202 20.23 1.00 9.08
C HIS A 202 20.99 0.64 7.78
N GLY A 203 20.61 1.25 6.66
CA GLY A 203 21.24 1.08 5.36
C GLY A 203 22.22 2.20 5.03
N ARG A 204 23.07 1.96 4.03
CA ARG A 204 23.81 3.03 3.35
C ARG A 204 22.86 3.88 2.51
N ASN A 205 23.28 5.07 2.10
CA ASN A 205 22.46 5.88 1.20
C ASN A 205 22.32 5.24 -0.21
N ARG A 206 21.56 5.88 -1.10
CA ARG A 206 21.35 5.41 -2.49
C ARG A 206 22.62 5.25 -3.33
N ASP A 207 23.72 5.90 -2.94
CA ASP A 207 25.01 5.85 -3.62
C ASP A 207 25.99 4.89 -2.92
N GLY A 208 25.52 4.14 -1.91
CA GLY A 208 26.31 3.16 -1.15
C GLY A 208 27.29 3.79 -0.16
N GLN A 209 26.97 4.97 0.38
CA GLN A 209 27.80 5.67 1.36
C GLN A 209 27.28 5.45 2.79
N TYR A 210 28.20 5.31 3.74
CA TYR A 210 27.87 5.18 5.16
C TYR A 210 27.59 6.55 5.79
N TRP A 211 26.37 6.76 6.29
CA TRP A 211 25.99 7.95 7.05
C TRP A 211 25.46 7.55 8.43
N PHE A 212 26.17 7.92 9.50
CA PHE A 212 25.82 7.57 10.89
C PHE A 212 24.37 7.92 11.27
N SER A 213 23.85 9.01 10.71
CA SER A 213 22.47 9.46 10.91
C SER A 213 21.41 8.40 10.56
N ARG A 214 21.71 7.43 9.68
CA ARG A 214 20.79 6.36 9.24
C ARG A 214 20.75 5.13 10.18
N TYR A 215 21.44 5.17 11.31
CA TYR A 215 21.59 4.03 12.24
C TYR A 215 21.05 4.38 13.64
N GLN A 216 19.72 4.59 13.72
CA GLN A 216 19.04 5.02 14.93
C GLN A 216 17.88 4.07 15.26
N PHE A 217 17.85 3.58 16.49
CA PHE A 217 16.72 2.85 17.06
C PHE A 217 16.31 3.53 18.36
N PHE A 218 15.19 4.26 18.35
CA PHE A 218 14.84 5.20 19.41
C PHE A 218 13.38 5.10 19.83
N ALA A 219 13.06 5.64 20.99
CA ALA A 219 11.70 5.67 21.53
C ALA A 219 11.29 7.09 21.90
N THR A 220 10.01 7.40 21.72
CA THR A 220 9.43 8.69 22.06
C THR A 220 8.20 8.57 22.94
N SER A 221 8.09 9.48 23.91
CA SER A 221 6.82 9.85 24.52
C SER A 221 6.19 10.98 23.72
N VAL A 222 4.92 10.82 23.34
CA VAL A 222 4.18 11.79 22.52
C VAL A 222 2.90 12.19 23.24
N THR A 223 2.68 13.49 23.36
CA THR A 223 1.42 14.07 23.84
C THR A 223 0.96 15.16 22.89
N PHE A 224 -0.33 15.19 22.61
CA PHE A 224 -0.96 16.27 21.86
C PHE A 224 -2.06 16.89 22.71
N SER A 225 -1.89 18.16 23.09
CA SER A 225 -2.86 18.85 23.93
C SER A 225 -2.94 20.33 23.58
N GLY A 226 -4.15 20.88 23.48
CA GLY A 226 -4.33 22.30 23.19
C GLY A 226 -3.82 22.77 21.82
N GLY A 227 -3.55 21.84 20.88
CA GLY A 227 -2.93 22.15 19.58
C GLY A 227 -1.40 22.04 19.58
N ASP A 228 -0.78 21.82 20.74
CA ASP A 228 0.66 21.64 20.87
C ASP A 228 1.02 20.16 20.85
N LEU A 229 1.94 19.80 19.94
CA LEU A 229 2.53 18.47 19.83
C LEU A 229 3.85 18.48 20.60
N ASP A 230 3.89 17.75 21.72
CA ASP A 230 5.10 17.55 22.51
C ASP A 230 5.64 16.15 22.25
N VAL A 231 6.91 16.09 21.83
CA VAL A 231 7.64 14.84 21.61
C VAL A 231 8.94 14.87 22.38
N THR A 232 9.15 13.87 23.23
CA THR A 232 10.41 13.64 23.95
C THR A 232 11.04 12.35 23.45
N VAL A 233 12.31 12.40 23.04
CA VAL A 233 13.09 11.19 22.77
C VAL A 233 13.57 10.63 24.11
N ASP A 234 13.05 9.47 24.50
CA ASP A 234 13.28 8.84 25.79
C ASP A 234 14.56 7.99 25.85
N GLY A 235 15.03 7.56 24.67
CA GLY A 235 16.21 6.73 24.51
C GLY A 235 16.55 6.56 23.04
N ASN A 236 17.83 6.33 22.73
CA ASN A 236 18.34 6.14 21.38
C ASN A 236 19.51 5.14 21.42
N TYR A 237 19.43 4.13 20.55
CA TYR A 237 20.40 3.06 20.43
C TYR A 237 20.97 3.01 19.01
N THR A 238 22.30 3.11 18.90
CA THR A 238 23.01 3.24 17.61
C THR A 238 23.95 2.08 17.30
N ASN A 239 23.98 1.05 18.15
CA ASN A 239 24.90 -0.09 18.01
C ASN A 239 24.26 -1.32 17.35
N LEU A 240 23.00 -1.21 16.89
CA LEU A 240 22.23 -2.34 16.36
C LEU A 240 22.94 -3.09 15.22
N ILE A 241 23.76 -2.40 14.42
CA ILE A 241 24.55 -3.03 13.36
C ILE A 241 25.57 -4.01 13.91
N ASP A 242 26.32 -3.63 14.93
CA ASP A 242 27.32 -4.53 15.53
C ASP A 242 26.62 -5.77 16.13
N ASP A 243 25.44 -5.58 16.73
CA ASP A 243 24.65 -6.70 17.26
C ASP A 243 24.12 -7.61 16.14
N LEU A 244 23.69 -7.04 15.00
CA LEU A 244 23.24 -7.81 13.83
C LEU A 244 24.40 -8.58 13.17
N ILE A 245 25.61 -8.01 13.14
CA ILE A 245 26.83 -8.72 12.69
C ILE A 245 27.10 -9.92 13.59
N ALA A 246 27.03 -9.73 14.91
CA ALA A 246 27.22 -10.80 15.88
C ALA A 246 26.13 -11.89 15.73
N TYR A 247 24.88 -11.48 15.52
CA TYR A 247 23.77 -12.38 15.28
C TYR A 247 23.94 -13.23 14.00
N ASP A 248 24.38 -12.60 12.90
CA ASP A 248 24.60 -13.28 11.62
C ASP A 248 25.67 -14.37 11.71
N SER A 249 26.68 -14.20 12.58
CA SER A 249 27.71 -15.23 12.82
C SER A 249 27.16 -16.56 13.33
N VAL A 250 25.92 -16.55 13.86
CA VAL A 250 25.22 -17.75 14.36
C VAL A 250 24.27 -18.33 13.31
N TYR A 251 23.61 -17.47 12.52
CA TYR A 251 22.47 -17.88 11.69
C TYR A 251 22.71 -17.81 10.17
N ASP A 252 23.79 -17.17 9.70
CA ASP A 252 24.16 -17.07 8.28
C ASP A 252 23.01 -16.58 7.38
N LEU A 253 22.53 -15.37 7.67
CA LEU A 253 21.37 -14.75 7.02
C LEU A 253 21.77 -13.81 5.88
N GLY A 254 23.07 -13.65 5.64
CA GLY A 254 23.63 -12.71 4.68
C GLY A 254 23.59 -11.25 5.17
N LEU A 255 23.44 -11.02 6.48
CA LEU A 255 23.49 -9.67 7.05
C LEU A 255 24.90 -9.09 6.93
N VAL A 256 25.95 -9.87 7.21
CA VAL A 256 27.34 -9.41 7.09
C VAL A 256 27.66 -8.93 5.67
N ASP A 257 27.21 -9.66 4.65
CA ASP A 257 27.39 -9.29 3.25
C ASP A 257 26.60 -8.01 2.89
N ALA A 258 25.36 -7.89 3.36
CA ALA A 258 24.51 -6.73 3.11
C ALA A 258 24.98 -5.48 3.89
N ILE A 259 25.56 -5.67 5.07
CA ILE A 259 26.14 -4.63 5.92
C ILE A 259 27.50 -4.18 5.37
N GLY A 260 28.26 -5.05 4.70
CA GLY A 260 29.63 -4.74 4.26
C GLY A 260 30.54 -4.54 5.46
N VAL A 261 31.18 -5.62 5.90
CA VAL A 261 31.93 -5.68 7.17
C VAL A 261 33.43 -5.79 6.92
N VAL A 262 34.22 -5.04 7.69
CA VAL A 262 35.68 -5.13 7.78
C VAL A 262 36.08 -5.22 9.25
N ASP A 263 36.95 -6.18 9.59
CA ASP A 263 37.43 -6.41 10.96
C ASP A 263 36.32 -6.55 12.03
N GLY A 264 35.16 -7.09 11.65
CA GLY A 264 34.03 -7.33 12.56
C GLY A 264 33.10 -6.13 12.76
N HIS A 265 33.33 -5.02 12.06
CA HIS A 265 32.51 -3.80 12.10
C HIS A 265 32.09 -3.37 10.70
N ILE A 266 31.11 -2.49 10.60
CA ILE A 266 30.72 -1.90 9.31
C ILE A 266 31.90 -1.18 8.63
N ASP A 267 32.13 -1.46 7.37
CA ASP A 267 33.05 -0.70 6.53
C ASP A 267 32.42 0.65 6.17
N THR A 268 33.05 1.73 6.63
CA THR A 268 32.59 3.10 6.42
C THR A 268 33.01 3.69 5.07
N ASN A 269 33.74 2.94 4.23
CA ASN A 269 34.03 3.35 2.86
C ASN A 269 32.77 3.35 1.98
N ASP A 270 32.84 4.08 0.87
CA ASP A 270 31.80 4.07 -0.15
C ASP A 270 31.80 2.72 -0.88
N ILE A 271 30.68 2.01 -0.83
CA ILE A 271 30.47 0.71 -1.46
C ILE A 271 29.15 0.77 -2.26
N PRO A 272 29.17 1.25 -3.52
CA PRO A 272 27.96 1.46 -4.33
C PRO A 272 27.06 0.23 -4.46
N ASP A 273 27.65 -0.97 -4.52
CA ASP A 273 26.92 -2.25 -4.58
C ASP A 273 26.05 -2.52 -3.34
N LEU A 274 26.34 -1.86 -2.22
CA LEU A 274 25.61 -1.94 -0.96
C LEU A 274 24.62 -0.78 -0.76
N ALA A 275 24.18 -0.14 -1.86
CA ALA A 275 22.99 0.69 -1.82
C ALA A 275 21.73 -0.15 -1.45
N PRO A 276 20.72 0.42 -0.74
CA PRO A 276 19.57 -0.33 -0.22
C PRO A 276 18.72 -1.06 -1.28
N LYS A 277 18.64 -0.49 -2.49
CA LYS A 277 17.86 -1.07 -3.61
C LYS A 277 18.63 -2.16 -4.37
N GLU A 278 19.91 -2.35 -4.05
CA GLU A 278 20.80 -3.33 -4.68
C GLU A 278 21.05 -4.53 -3.75
N LYS A 279 22.18 -4.53 -3.01
CA LYS A 279 22.57 -5.59 -2.08
C LYS A 279 22.67 -5.12 -0.62
N GLY A 280 22.52 -3.82 -0.35
CA GLY A 280 22.70 -3.24 0.97
C GLY A 280 21.61 -3.61 1.97
N LEU A 281 21.94 -3.61 3.26
CA LEU A 281 20.97 -3.73 4.35
C LEU A 281 19.87 -2.66 4.22
N ASN A 282 18.62 -3.04 4.45
CA ASN A 282 17.49 -2.12 4.57
C ASN A 282 16.40 -2.70 5.49
N ILE A 283 16.22 -2.08 6.65
CA ILE A 283 15.15 -2.35 7.62
C ILE A 283 13.96 -1.45 7.31
N GLU A 284 12.76 -2.00 7.22
CA GLU A 284 11.55 -1.21 6.94
C GLU A 284 10.32 -1.71 7.72
N GLY A 285 10.51 -2.72 8.57
CA GLY A 285 9.47 -3.24 9.43
C GLY A 285 9.82 -3.05 10.90
N LEU A 286 8.87 -2.50 11.67
CA LEU A 286 8.93 -2.51 13.13
C LEU A 286 7.53 -2.73 13.68
N CYS A 287 7.35 -3.74 14.53
CA CYS A 287 6.04 -4.08 15.07
C CYS A 287 6.15 -4.62 16.49
N GLY A 288 5.34 -4.11 17.42
CA GLY A 288 5.13 -4.73 18.72
C GLY A 288 4.53 -6.13 18.54
N ALA A 289 5.15 -7.15 19.13
CA ALA A 289 4.69 -8.51 18.97
C ALA A 289 3.39 -8.78 19.76
N ASP A 290 2.68 -9.82 19.34
CA ASP A 290 1.47 -10.36 19.96
C ASP A 290 1.62 -10.68 21.46
N ASP A 291 2.83 -11.06 21.88
CA ASP A 291 3.18 -11.34 23.28
C ASP A 291 3.25 -10.10 24.20
N ARG A 292 3.20 -8.89 23.61
CA ARG A 292 3.33 -7.59 24.30
C ARG A 292 4.60 -7.45 25.13
N ARG A 293 5.66 -8.18 24.79
CA ARG A 293 6.96 -8.17 25.49
C ARG A 293 8.13 -7.98 24.54
N SER A 294 7.95 -8.36 23.28
CA SER A 294 8.96 -8.29 22.24
C SER A 294 8.52 -7.40 21.08
N MET A 295 9.46 -7.10 20.21
CA MET A 295 9.23 -6.46 18.91
C MET A 295 9.72 -7.35 17.79
N LEU A 296 9.17 -7.14 16.60
CA LEU A 296 9.62 -7.72 15.35
C LEU A 296 10.29 -6.64 14.51
N ILE A 297 11.47 -6.96 13.98
CA ILE A 297 12.21 -6.14 13.02
C ILE A 297 12.11 -6.84 11.66
N GLY A 298 11.53 -6.16 10.68
CA GLY A 298 11.32 -6.66 9.32
C GLY A 298 12.32 -6.04 8.33
N PHE A 299 12.85 -6.88 7.44
CA PHE A 299 13.89 -6.47 6.50
C PHE A 299 13.36 -6.50 5.07
N ARG A 300 13.57 -5.40 4.33
CA ARG A 300 13.45 -5.40 2.87
C ARG A 300 14.63 -6.11 2.24
N ASN A 301 15.82 -5.90 2.78
CA ASN A 301 17.04 -6.60 2.42
C ASN A 301 17.96 -6.73 3.65
N PRO A 302 18.70 -7.83 3.86
CA PRO A 302 18.80 -9.01 3.01
C PRO A 302 17.52 -9.85 2.97
N ARG A 303 17.46 -10.73 1.97
CA ARG A 303 16.49 -11.83 1.88
C ARG A 303 17.28 -13.14 1.90
N PRO A 304 17.32 -13.86 3.04
CA PRO A 304 18.00 -15.14 3.14
C PRO A 304 17.56 -16.09 2.03
N LYS A 305 18.48 -16.96 1.60
CA LYS A 305 18.26 -17.88 0.48
C LYS A 305 18.47 -19.34 0.86
N PRO A 306 17.72 -19.90 1.82
CA PRO A 306 17.74 -21.33 2.03
C PRO A 306 17.29 -22.02 0.72
N GLU A 307 18.09 -22.97 0.24
CA GLU A 307 17.79 -23.75 -0.97
C GLU A 307 17.51 -22.86 -2.22
N ASP A 308 18.29 -21.78 -2.37
CA ASP A 308 18.21 -20.81 -3.48
C ASP A 308 16.90 -19.98 -3.56
N LYS A 309 15.98 -20.13 -2.60
CA LYS A 309 14.74 -19.37 -2.54
C LYS A 309 14.87 -18.15 -1.64
N LYS A 310 14.69 -16.94 -2.20
CA LYS A 310 14.66 -15.68 -1.41
C LYS A 310 13.43 -15.66 -0.49
N LEU A 311 13.65 -15.44 0.80
CA LEU A 311 12.58 -15.29 1.79
C LEU A 311 12.69 -13.92 2.48
N GLY A 312 11.55 -13.35 2.88
CA GLY A 312 11.51 -12.20 3.77
C GLY A 312 12.05 -12.58 5.15
N LEU A 313 12.78 -11.66 5.80
CA LEU A 313 13.42 -11.88 7.09
C LEU A 313 12.73 -11.06 8.17
N ILE A 314 12.43 -11.72 9.29
CA ILE A 314 11.97 -11.11 10.54
C ILE A 314 12.89 -11.57 11.67
N ILE A 315 13.34 -10.62 12.49
CA ILE A 315 14.09 -10.89 13.73
C ILE A 315 13.26 -10.39 14.91
N ARG A 316 13.03 -11.26 15.91
CA ARG A 316 12.35 -10.87 17.15
C ARG A 316 13.35 -10.38 18.18
N LEU A 317 13.10 -9.20 18.74
CA LEU A 317 13.85 -8.59 19.83
C LEU A 317 13.05 -8.73 21.14
N ASN A 318 13.55 -9.52 22.09
CA ASN A 318 12.82 -9.86 23.31
C ASN A 318 12.88 -8.76 24.39
N ASN A 319 13.82 -7.82 24.30
CA ASN A 319 14.10 -6.81 25.32
C ASN A 319 14.18 -5.36 24.78
N PRO A 320 13.24 -4.91 23.92
CA PRO A 320 13.38 -3.64 23.18
C PRO A 320 13.54 -2.41 24.07
N GLU A 321 12.79 -2.32 25.18
CA GLU A 321 12.94 -1.24 26.15
C GLU A 321 14.32 -1.22 26.82
N ALA A 322 14.86 -2.38 27.17
CA ALA A 322 16.18 -2.45 27.79
C ALA A 322 17.28 -1.97 26.84
N VAL A 323 17.17 -2.33 25.55
CA VAL A 323 18.09 -1.89 24.49
C VAL A 323 18.00 -0.39 24.29
N VAL A 324 16.82 0.13 23.95
CA VAL A 324 16.67 1.52 23.51
C VAL A 324 16.84 2.52 24.66
N LEU A 325 16.33 2.20 25.85
CA LEU A 325 16.30 3.15 26.96
C LEU A 325 17.55 3.07 27.84
N ASN A 326 18.20 1.90 27.89
CA ASN A 326 19.30 1.65 28.84
C ASN A 326 20.59 1.17 28.17
N GLY A 327 20.61 0.99 26.83
CA GLY A 327 21.78 0.52 26.10
C GLY A 327 22.16 -0.94 26.40
N ALA A 328 21.21 -1.77 26.81
CA ALA A 328 21.47 -3.21 26.99
C ALA A 328 21.77 -3.90 25.66
N ALA A 329 22.45 -5.05 25.71
CA ALA A 329 22.63 -5.89 24.53
C ALA A 329 21.27 -6.43 24.06
N PRO A 330 21.00 -6.46 22.74
CA PRO A 330 19.80 -7.08 22.19
C PRO A 330 19.73 -8.58 22.47
N ASP A 331 18.58 -9.04 22.97
CA ASP A 331 18.24 -10.46 23.08
C ASP A 331 17.40 -10.85 21.86
N PHE A 332 18.07 -11.27 20.79
CA PHE A 332 17.42 -11.73 19.57
C PHE A 332 17.01 -13.20 19.65
N ALA A 333 15.75 -13.49 19.31
CA ALA A 333 15.29 -14.86 19.11
C ALA A 333 15.82 -15.45 17.78
N PRO A 334 15.69 -16.77 17.54
CA PRO A 334 15.96 -17.34 16.22
C PRO A 334 15.18 -16.64 15.10
N PRO A 335 15.75 -16.55 13.88
CA PRO A 335 15.19 -15.76 12.79
C PRO A 335 13.95 -16.45 12.23
N LEU A 336 13.01 -15.64 11.75
CA LEU A 336 11.84 -16.12 11.04
C LEU A 336 11.94 -15.74 9.56
N ALA A 337 11.82 -16.74 8.70
CA ALA A 337 11.78 -16.56 7.26
C ALA A 337 10.35 -16.75 6.73
N VAL A 338 9.90 -15.83 5.89
CA VAL A 338 8.54 -15.83 5.32
C VAL A 338 8.62 -15.83 3.80
N ASP A 339 7.87 -16.71 3.16
CA ASP A 339 7.79 -16.76 1.70
C ASP A 339 6.87 -15.67 1.16
N LEU A 340 7.47 -14.55 0.77
CA LEU A 340 6.78 -13.38 0.22
C LEU A 340 6.99 -13.30 -1.31
N ASP A 341 7.02 -14.44 -2.00
CA ASP A 341 7.30 -14.54 -3.44
C ASP A 341 8.64 -13.88 -3.84
N GLY A 342 9.64 -14.07 -2.98
CA GLY A 342 10.96 -13.46 -3.16
C GLY A 342 11.02 -11.97 -2.83
N TYR A 343 9.95 -11.33 -2.36
CA TYR A 343 9.96 -9.95 -1.89
C TYR A 343 10.47 -9.79 -0.46
N GLY A 344 10.86 -8.56 -0.12
CA GLY A 344 11.23 -8.16 1.23
C GLY A 344 10.07 -7.48 1.95
N ILE A 345 10.19 -7.30 3.26
CA ILE A 345 9.18 -6.62 4.08
C ILE A 345 9.38 -5.12 3.95
N ARG A 346 8.31 -4.45 3.53
CA ARG A 346 8.19 -2.99 3.39
C ARG A 346 7.58 -2.32 4.60
N SER A 347 6.75 -3.07 5.34
CA SER A 347 6.12 -2.66 6.58
C SER A 347 5.48 -3.87 7.25
N ILE A 348 5.32 -3.84 8.58
CA ILE A 348 4.64 -4.89 9.34
C ILE A 348 3.88 -4.27 10.52
N GLU A 349 2.64 -4.72 10.74
CA GLU A 349 1.81 -4.29 11.87
C GLU A 349 1.06 -5.49 12.48
N TYR A 350 0.75 -5.44 13.77
CA TYR A 350 -0.10 -6.45 14.40
C TYR A 350 -1.56 -5.98 14.45
N SER A 351 -2.45 -6.69 13.78
CA SER A 351 -3.88 -6.43 13.85
C SER A 351 -4.49 -7.17 15.04
N HIS A 352 -4.89 -6.41 16.07
CA HIS A 352 -5.56 -6.98 17.25
C HIS A 352 -6.95 -7.56 16.95
N LEU A 353 -7.64 -7.07 15.92
CA LEU A 353 -8.96 -7.55 15.54
C LEU A 353 -8.89 -8.83 14.69
N LEU A 354 -7.89 -8.92 13.82
CA LEU A 354 -7.66 -10.12 13.00
C LEU A 354 -6.86 -11.20 13.73
N ASP A 355 -6.21 -10.85 14.84
CA ASP A 355 -5.26 -11.69 15.59
C ASP A 355 -4.11 -12.22 14.69
N GLN A 356 -3.65 -11.36 13.80
CA GLN A 356 -2.70 -11.69 12.73
C GLN A 356 -1.81 -10.48 12.42
N TYR A 357 -0.64 -10.76 11.86
CA TYR A 357 0.25 -9.71 11.34
C TYR A 357 -0.19 -9.28 9.95
N LEU A 358 -0.14 -7.98 9.69
CA LEU A 358 -0.26 -7.38 8.37
C LEU A 358 1.14 -7.16 7.83
N ILE A 359 1.45 -7.67 6.65
CA ILE A 359 2.77 -7.53 6.03
C ILE A 359 2.59 -6.90 4.65
N VAL A 360 3.21 -5.74 4.46
CA VAL A 360 3.42 -5.18 3.12
C VAL A 360 4.72 -5.76 2.59
N ALA A 361 4.65 -6.44 1.44
CA ALA A 361 5.80 -7.02 0.77
C ALA A 361 6.04 -6.34 -0.59
N GLY A 362 7.32 -6.09 -0.91
CA GLY A 362 7.67 -5.28 -2.07
C GLY A 362 8.94 -5.65 -2.83
N SER A 363 8.92 -5.27 -4.10
CA SER A 363 10.06 -5.32 -5.01
C SER A 363 11.18 -4.36 -4.58
N HIS A 364 12.43 -4.86 -4.51
CA HIS A 364 13.64 -4.02 -4.47
C HIS A 364 13.95 -3.26 -5.78
N LYS A 365 13.40 -3.71 -6.93
CA LYS A 365 13.69 -3.11 -8.24
C LYS A 365 12.70 -1.99 -8.51
N SER A 366 13.18 -0.75 -8.51
CA SER A 366 12.48 0.38 -9.12
C SER A 366 12.49 0.17 -10.64
N GLY A 367 11.37 -0.30 -11.19
CA GLY A 367 11.15 -0.45 -12.62
C GLY A 367 9.75 0.03 -12.94
N SER A 368 9.66 1.03 -13.81
CA SER A 368 8.50 1.83 -14.18
C SER A 368 7.33 1.08 -14.86
N GLU A 369 7.19 -0.23 -14.66
CA GLU A 369 6.11 -1.01 -15.28
C GLU A 369 5.22 -1.79 -14.31
N LYS A 370 5.49 -1.78 -12.99
CA LYS A 370 4.59 -2.17 -11.88
C LYS A 370 5.38 -2.14 -10.55
N PRO A 371 5.30 -1.13 -9.67
CA PRO A 371 5.53 -1.40 -8.27
C PRO A 371 4.35 -2.28 -7.82
N LEU A 372 4.48 -3.61 -7.88
CA LEU A 372 3.54 -4.49 -7.22
C LEU A 372 3.98 -4.56 -5.76
N GLN A 373 3.26 -3.83 -4.92
CA GLN A 373 3.30 -4.01 -3.47
C GLN A 373 2.10 -4.87 -3.10
N THR A 374 2.30 -5.87 -2.24
CA THR A 374 1.24 -6.80 -1.85
C THR A 374 1.06 -6.78 -0.35
N LEU A 375 -0.18 -6.70 0.10
CA LEU A 375 -0.56 -6.84 1.50
C LEU A 375 -0.97 -8.29 1.78
N TYR A 376 -0.44 -8.84 2.88
CA TYR A 376 -0.79 -10.15 3.39
C TYR A 376 -1.27 -10.07 4.84
N LYS A 377 -2.17 -10.99 5.22
CA LYS A 377 -2.36 -11.41 6.62
C LYS A 377 -1.47 -12.60 6.90
N TYR A 378 -0.78 -12.60 8.04
CA TYR A 378 0.14 -13.65 8.44
C TYR A 378 -0.16 -14.13 9.86
N HIS A 379 -0.62 -15.38 9.95
CA HIS A 379 -0.80 -16.07 11.23
C HIS A 379 0.51 -16.76 11.62
N MET A 380 1.37 -16.02 12.33
CA MET A 380 2.75 -16.42 12.61
C MET A 380 2.87 -17.79 13.29
N ALA A 381 2.03 -18.09 14.28
CA ALA A 381 2.08 -19.37 14.99
C ALA A 381 1.74 -20.60 14.12
N ALA A 382 0.99 -20.39 13.03
CA ALA A 382 0.63 -21.45 12.09
C ALA A 382 1.48 -21.43 10.81
N GLY A 383 2.30 -20.38 10.62
CA GLY A 383 3.01 -20.14 9.37
C GLY A 383 2.08 -19.92 8.17
N LEU A 384 0.85 -19.47 8.39
CA LEU A 384 -0.14 -19.29 7.31
C LEU A 384 -0.13 -17.85 6.81
N LEU A 385 0.22 -17.67 5.53
CA LEU A 385 0.21 -16.41 4.82
C LEU A 385 -0.99 -16.36 3.86
N THR A 386 -1.79 -15.30 3.93
CA THR A 386 -2.99 -15.10 3.12
C THR A 386 -2.91 -13.74 2.42
N TRP A 387 -3.05 -13.74 1.10
CA TRP A 387 -3.12 -12.52 0.29
C TRP A 387 -4.37 -11.68 0.64
N LEU A 388 -4.23 -10.36 0.67
CA LEU A 388 -5.33 -9.40 0.85
C LEU A 388 -5.53 -8.49 -0.37
N ALA A 389 -4.46 -7.85 -0.84
CA ALA A 389 -4.57 -6.82 -1.88
C ALA A 389 -3.22 -6.57 -2.56
N ASP A 390 -3.27 -6.13 -3.81
CA ASP A 390 -2.13 -5.61 -4.57
C ASP A 390 -2.31 -4.11 -4.84
N PHE A 391 -1.19 -3.38 -4.87
CA PHE A 391 -1.18 -1.93 -5.09
C PHE A 391 -0.39 -1.55 -6.34
N PRO A 392 -1.04 -1.48 -7.51
CA PRO A 392 -0.36 -1.10 -8.75
C PRO A 392 -0.10 0.41 -8.89
N TYR A 393 -0.81 1.25 -8.12
CA TYR A 393 -0.80 2.71 -8.28
C TYR A 393 -0.13 3.48 -7.13
N ILE A 394 0.16 2.82 -6.01
CA ILE A 394 0.80 3.40 -4.83
C ILE A 394 1.97 2.51 -4.40
N THR A 395 2.88 3.06 -3.61
CA THR A 395 4.03 2.33 -3.07
C THR A 395 3.94 2.32 -1.54
N PRO A 396 3.10 1.46 -0.92
CA PRO A 396 2.96 1.50 0.53
C PRO A 396 4.26 1.16 1.25
N GLU A 397 4.65 2.03 2.17
CA GLU A 397 5.84 1.88 3.02
C GLU A 397 5.50 1.90 4.51
N ALA A 398 4.32 2.40 4.89
CA ALA A 398 3.77 2.25 6.24
C ALA A 398 2.41 1.55 6.22
N VAL A 399 2.21 0.61 7.15
CA VAL A 399 0.90 0.05 7.49
C VAL A 399 0.62 0.23 8.98
N PHE A 400 -0.58 0.66 9.34
CA PHE A 400 -1.00 0.80 10.73
C PHE A 400 -2.53 0.69 10.86
N GLN A 401 -3.03 0.54 12.08
CA GLN A 401 -4.47 0.60 12.36
C GLN A 401 -4.78 1.63 13.45
N PHE A 402 -5.94 2.27 13.33
CA PHE A 402 -6.49 3.10 14.40
C PHE A 402 -7.03 2.21 15.52
N PRO A 403 -6.97 2.67 16.79
CA PRO A 403 -7.58 1.94 17.89
C PRO A 403 -9.06 1.63 17.60
N GLU A 404 -9.47 0.39 17.89
CA GLU A 404 -10.87 -0.07 17.74
C GLU A 404 -11.41 -0.07 16.30
N SER A 405 -10.55 0.14 15.29
CA SER A 405 -10.90 0.05 13.87
C SER A 405 -10.35 -1.22 13.23
N ASP A 406 -11.13 -1.87 12.36
CA ASP A 406 -10.68 -2.96 11.48
C ASP A 406 -10.10 -2.46 10.16
N GLU A 407 -10.19 -1.16 9.88
CA GLU A 407 -9.56 -0.57 8.70
C GLU A 407 -8.04 -0.65 8.79
N ILE A 408 -7.43 -1.07 7.69
CA ILE A 408 -5.99 -1.10 7.49
C ILE A 408 -5.61 0.17 6.75
N HIS A 409 -4.75 0.99 7.36
CA HIS A 409 -4.27 2.23 6.77
C HIS A 409 -2.88 2.04 6.19
N LEU A 410 -2.71 2.49 4.95
CA LEU A 410 -1.48 2.38 4.18
C LEU A 410 -1.01 3.77 3.77
N LEU A 411 0.27 4.08 3.97
CA LEU A 411 0.88 5.33 3.49
C LEU A 411 1.87 5.02 2.37
N SER A 412 1.80 5.78 1.29
CA SER A 412 2.65 5.65 0.11
C SER A 412 3.88 6.54 0.21
N ASP A 413 5.07 6.00 -0.09
CA ASP A 413 6.20 6.84 -0.52
C ASP A 413 5.92 7.30 -1.94
N ASP A 414 5.56 8.57 -2.07
CA ASP A 414 5.33 9.25 -3.33
C ASP A 414 6.51 10.15 -3.71
N GLY A 415 7.66 10.04 -3.05
CA GLY A 415 8.81 10.91 -3.26
C GLY A 415 9.29 10.91 -4.71
N ALA A 416 9.30 9.73 -5.34
CA ALA A 416 9.68 9.53 -6.74
C ALA A 416 8.55 9.81 -7.75
N LEU A 417 7.32 10.09 -7.29
CA LEU A 417 6.20 10.41 -8.17
C LEU A 417 6.50 11.68 -8.96
N LEU A 418 6.34 11.64 -10.28
CA LEU A 418 6.53 12.82 -11.12
C LEU A 418 5.26 13.68 -11.12
N VAL A 419 5.44 14.97 -10.89
CA VAL A 419 4.39 15.99 -10.91
C VAL A 419 4.70 16.96 -12.04
N ASP A 420 3.73 17.16 -12.93
CA ASP A 420 3.85 18.12 -14.02
C ASP A 420 3.84 19.55 -13.46
N THR A 421 4.88 20.32 -13.80
CA THR A 421 4.96 21.75 -13.49
C THR A 421 5.14 22.57 -14.77
N PRO A 422 4.96 23.91 -14.73
CA PRO A 422 5.24 24.76 -15.89
C PRO A 422 6.67 24.62 -16.45
N ASP A 423 7.64 24.23 -15.61
CA ASP A 423 9.04 24.04 -15.99
C ASP A 423 9.38 22.59 -16.40
N GLY A 424 8.37 21.70 -16.42
CA GLY A 424 8.47 20.28 -16.73
C GLY A 424 8.19 19.35 -15.54
N PRO A 425 8.21 18.02 -15.74
CA PRO A 425 7.97 17.06 -14.68
C PRO A 425 9.09 17.10 -13.63
N ILE A 426 8.72 17.20 -12.35
CA ILE A 426 9.62 17.16 -11.20
C ILE A 426 9.19 16.04 -10.24
N GLN A 427 10.15 15.38 -9.59
CA GLN A 427 9.80 14.45 -8.52
C GLN A 427 9.19 15.22 -7.35
N ASN A 428 8.12 14.67 -6.80
CA ASN A 428 7.35 15.22 -5.69
C ASN A 428 8.23 15.65 -4.51
N LYS A 429 9.25 14.86 -4.14
CA LYS A 429 10.17 15.22 -3.05
C LYS A 429 11.02 16.47 -3.29
N TYR A 430 11.18 16.90 -4.54
CA TYR A 430 11.90 18.14 -4.90
C TYR A 430 10.98 19.36 -5.03
N LEU A 431 9.65 19.19 -4.89
CA LEU A 431 8.72 20.31 -4.85
C LEU A 431 8.96 21.20 -3.62
N PRO A 432 8.48 22.46 -3.65
CA PRO A 432 8.31 23.28 -2.45
C PRO A 432 7.57 22.50 -1.37
N LYS A 433 7.94 22.70 -0.09
CA LYS A 433 7.40 21.93 1.05
C LYS A 433 5.88 21.84 0.98
N GLU A 434 5.22 22.97 0.79
CA GLU A 434 3.77 23.14 0.79
C GLU A 434 3.06 22.38 -0.35
N GLN A 435 3.81 21.93 -1.36
CA GLN A 435 3.30 21.18 -2.51
C GLN A 435 3.64 19.70 -2.47
N ARG A 436 4.53 19.28 -1.55
CA ARG A 436 4.86 17.86 -1.36
C ARG A 436 3.65 17.13 -0.82
N THR A 437 3.42 15.93 -1.31
CA THR A 437 2.27 15.14 -0.89
C THR A 437 2.58 13.67 -0.74
N PHE A 438 1.86 12.97 0.13
CA PHE A 438 1.83 11.52 0.13
C PHE A 438 0.38 11.04 0.07
N ARG A 439 0.16 9.93 -0.64
CA ARG A 439 -1.15 9.27 -0.69
C ARG A 439 -1.31 8.31 0.49
N ALA A 440 -2.54 8.20 0.95
CA ALA A 440 -2.96 7.18 1.90
C ALA A 440 -4.13 6.38 1.33
N HIS A 441 -4.20 5.10 1.70
CA HIS A 441 -5.27 4.20 1.30
C HIS A 441 -5.81 3.43 2.51
N GLN A 442 -7.08 3.05 2.45
CA GLN A 442 -7.76 2.32 3.52
C GLN A 442 -8.41 1.07 2.92
N ILE A 443 -8.19 -0.07 3.58
CA ILE A 443 -8.76 -1.37 3.19
C ILE A 443 -9.52 -1.94 4.38
N THR A 444 -10.70 -2.49 4.12
CA THR A 444 -11.45 -3.28 5.08
C THR A 444 -11.19 -4.77 4.77
N PRO A 445 -10.58 -5.54 5.69
CA PRO A 445 -10.00 -6.88 5.43
C PRO A 445 -10.94 -8.09 5.45
#